data_AF-A0A6P0U0P3-F1
#
_entry.id   AF-A0A6P0U0P3-F1
#
_cell.length_a   1.000
_cell.length_b   1.000
_cell.length_c   1.000
_cell.angle_alpha   90.00
_cell.angle_beta   90.00
_cell.angle_gamma   90.00
#
_symmetry.space_group_name_H-M   'P 1'
#
loop_
_entity.id
_entity.type
_entity.pdbx_description
1 polymer ?
#
loop_
_entity_poly.entity_id
_entity_poly.type
_entity_poly.pdbx_seq_one_letter_code
_entity_poly.pdbx_strand_id
1 'polypeptide(L)' 'CSPGLMNHTEFTVEDVLRDRLSGLNIPIVSELPFGHDSPNAALPVGVEANLDGDKGILEITRN' A
#
# COMPACT_ATOMS: atom_id res chain seq x y z
N CYS A 1 -31.11 4.87 -25.21
CA CYS A 1 -30.16 5.69 -24.41
C CYS A 1 -28.84 5.73 -25.16
N SER A 2 -28.30 6.92 -25.40
CA SER A 2 -26.98 7.08 -26.03
C SER A 2 -25.90 6.52 -25.10
N PRO A 3 -24.83 5.87 -25.62
CA PRO A 3 -23.72 5.45 -24.80
C PRO A 3 -22.92 6.69 -24.44
N GLY A 4 -23.08 7.17 -23.20
CA GLY A 4 -22.21 8.17 -22.62
C GLY A 4 -20.81 7.57 -22.48
N LEU A 5 -19.83 8.27 -23.06
CA LEU A 5 -18.40 8.04 -22.94
C LEU A 5 -18.03 7.71 -21.48
N MET A 6 -17.76 6.44 -21.17
CA MET A 6 -17.17 6.05 -19.90
C MET A 6 -15.70 6.47 -19.96
N ASN A 7 -15.39 7.65 -19.43
CA ASN A 7 -14.02 8.00 -19.10
C ASN A 7 -13.65 7.21 -17.83
N HIS A 8 -13.29 5.93 -18.01
CA HIS A 8 -12.65 5.18 -16.94
C HIS A 8 -11.28 5.82 -16.77
N THR A 9 -11.16 6.71 -15.78
CA THR A 9 -9.86 7.14 -15.31
C THR A 9 -9.13 5.89 -14.83
N GLU A 10 -8.19 5.41 -15.65
CA GLU A 10 -7.27 4.32 -15.32
C GLU A 10 -6.31 4.79 -14.23
N PHE A 11 -6.81 4.91 -13.00
CA PHE A 11 -5.97 5.17 -11.84
C PHE A 11 -5.51 3.84 -11.26
N THR A 12 -4.21 3.74 -11.02
CA THR A 12 -3.66 2.64 -10.23
C THR A 12 -3.98 2.86 -8.75
N VAL A 13 -3.87 1.80 -7.95
CA VAL A 13 -3.97 1.92 -6.48
C VAL A 13 -2.89 2.87 -5.96
N GLU A 14 -1.70 2.84 -6.55
CA GLU A 14 -0.61 3.74 -6.20
C GLU A 14 -0.97 5.21 -6.43
N ASP A 15 -1.60 5.55 -7.56
CA ASP A 15 -2.01 6.92 -7.87
C ASP A 15 -2.98 7.47 -6.81
N VAL A 16 -3.95 6.65 -6.41
CA VAL A 16 -4.93 7.03 -5.39
C VAL A 16 -4.28 7.18 -4.02
N LEU A 17 -3.38 6.26 -3.64
CA LEU A 17 -2.65 6.37 -2.37
C LEU A 17 -1.77 7.62 -2.33
N ARG A 18 -1.07 7.93 -3.42
CA ARG A 18 -0.25 9.16 -3.53
C ARG A 18 -1.11 10.41 -3.45
N ASP A 19 -2.21 10.49 -4.20
CA ASP A 19 -3.13 11.64 -4.16
C ASP A 19 -3.62 11.91 -2.73
N ARG A 20 -4.06 10.87 -2.03
CA ARG A 20 -4.67 11.01 -0.70
C ARG A 20 -3.68 11.22 0.44
N LEU A 21 -2.48 10.65 0.34
CA LEU A 21 -1.52 10.58 1.45
C LEU A 21 -0.29 11.48 1.25
N SER A 22 -0.08 12.06 0.07
CA SER A 22 1.07 12.93 -0.22
C SER A 22 1.22 14.11 0.75
N GLY A 23 0.12 14.63 1.28
CA GLY A 23 0.13 15.72 2.26
C GLY A 23 0.64 15.36 3.66
N LEU A 24 0.79 14.07 3.97
CA LEU A 24 1.22 13.61 5.30
C LEU A 24 2.74 13.51 5.45
N ASN A 25 3.50 13.58 4.36
CA ASN A 25 4.96 13.49 4.35
C ASN A 25 5.51 12.24 5.08
N ILE A 26 4.82 11.11 4.92
CA ILE A 26 5.21 9.79 5.45
C ILE A 26 5.48 8.82 4.30
N PRO A 27 6.34 7.80 4.50
CA PRO A 27 6.58 6.80 3.49
C PRO A 27 5.31 5.98 3.21
N ILE A 28 5.06 5.72 1.91
CA ILE A 28 4.00 4.84 1.43
C ILE A 28 4.68 3.62 0.82
N VAL A 29 4.49 2.45 1.44
CA VAL A 29 5.01 1.18 0.95
C VAL A 29 3.83 0.29 0.57
N SER A 30 3.84 -0.20 -0.67
CA SER A 30 2.82 -1.10 -1.23
C SER A 30 3.45 -2.43 -1.68
N GLU A 31 2.62 -3.37 -2.14
CA GLU A 31 3.07 -4.68 -2.66
C GLU A 31 3.82 -5.56 -1.65
N LEU A 32 3.56 -5.37 -0.36
CA LEU A 32 4.08 -6.27 0.67
C LEU A 32 3.41 -7.65 0.56
N PRO A 33 4.10 -8.73 0.98
CA PRO A 33 3.63 -10.11 0.82
C PRO A 33 2.53 -10.47 1.83
N PHE A 34 1.56 -9.59 2.08
CA PHE A 34 0.38 -9.86 2.88
C PHE A 34 -0.84 -9.22 2.23
N GLY A 35 -1.97 -9.92 2.26
CA GLY A 35 -3.19 -9.48 1.59
C GLY A 35 -4.05 -10.64 1.12
N HIS A 36 -4.69 -10.47 -0.03
CA HIS A 36 -5.53 -11.50 -0.64
C HIS A 36 -4.76 -12.40 -1.61
N ASP A 37 -3.57 -11.98 -2.04
CA ASP A 37 -2.72 -12.73 -2.94
C ASP A 37 -1.77 -13.68 -2.20
N SER A 38 -1.28 -14.68 -2.93
CA SER A 38 -0.33 -15.67 -2.41
C SER A 38 1.09 -15.42 -2.93
N PRO A 39 2.14 -15.64 -2.12
CA PRO A 39 2.11 -16.13 -0.75
C PRO A 39 1.68 -15.04 0.25
N ASN A 40 0.75 -15.38 1.15
CA ASN A 40 0.28 -14.48 2.19
C ASN A 40 1.09 -14.71 3.48
N ALA A 41 2.16 -13.94 3.65
CA ALA A 41 2.98 -13.95 4.84
C ALA A 41 2.16 -13.53 6.07
N ALA A 42 2.40 -14.21 7.19
CA ALA A 42 1.77 -13.82 8.44
C ALA A 42 2.29 -12.45 8.90
N LEU A 43 1.38 -11.50 9.06
CA LEU A 43 1.68 -10.17 9.63
C LEU A 43 1.28 -10.16 11.11
N PRO A 44 2.23 -10.19 12.06
CA PRO A 44 1.91 -10.14 13.48
C PRO A 44 1.33 -8.77 13.86
N VAL A 45 0.25 -8.76 14.64
CA VAL A 45 -0.44 -7.54 15.08
C VAL A 45 -0.18 -7.32 16.57
N GLY A 46 0.01 -6.06 16.96
CA GLY A 46 0.26 -5.67 18.35
C GLY A 46 1.72 -5.78 18.80
N VAL A 47 2.64 -6.00 17.85
CA VAL A 47 4.09 -5.99 18.08
C VAL A 47 4.72 -4.73 17.49
N GLU A 48 5.89 -4.35 17.99
CA GLU A 48 6.68 -3.26 17.42
C GLU A 48 7.34 -3.71 16.10
N ALA A 49 7.42 -2.80 15.13
CA ALA A 49 8.01 -3.05 13.83
C ALA A 49 8.71 -1.80 13.30
N ASN A 50 9.74 -2.01 12.49
CA ASN A 50 10.44 -0.95 11.76
C ASN A 50 10.06 -1.02 10.27
N LEU A 51 9.62 0.11 9.71
CA LEU A 51 9.32 0.25 8.28
C LEU A 51 10.32 1.20 7.64
N ASP A 52 11.24 0.66 6.84
CA ASP A 52 12.14 1.43 5.99
C ASP A 52 11.45 1.69 4.65
N GLY A 53 10.95 2.93 4.49
CA GLY A 53 10.24 3.36 3.28
C GLY A 53 11.11 3.51 2.05
N ASP A 54 12.42 3.71 2.21
CA ASP A 54 13.36 3.86 1.08
C ASP A 54 13.73 2.49 0.51
N LYS A 55 13.85 1.47 1.38
CA LYS A 55 14.15 0.09 0.97
C LYS A 55 12.90 -0.78 0.76
N GLY A 56 11.73 -0.32 1.19
CA GLY A 56 10.49 -1.12 1.17
C GLY A 56 10.55 -2.33 2.11
N ILE A 57 11.25 -2.21 3.24
CA ILE A 57 11.48 -3.29 4.19
C ILE A 57 10.63 -3.09 5.44
N LEU A 58 9.84 -4.10 5.80
CA LEU A 58 9.14 -4.19 7.07
C LEU A 58 9.78 -5.27 7.95
N GLU A 59 10.34 -4.88 9.08
CA GLU A 59 10.99 -5.76 10.06
C GLU A 59 10.23 -5.76 11.37
N ILE A 60 10.03 -6.94 11.97
CA ILE A 60 9.44 -7.05 13.30
C ILE A 60 10.54 -6.88 14.35
N THR A 61 10.40 -5.87 15.21
CA THR A 61 11.32 -5.61 16.31
C THR A 61 10.96 -6.55 17.46
N ARG A 62 11.84 -7.49 17.80
CA ARG A 62 11.68 -8.28 19.02
C ARG A 62 12.29 -7.52 20.20
N ASN A 63 11.46 -7.18 21.18
CA ASN A 63 11.92 -6.77 22.51
C ASN A 63 12.15 -8.00 23.39
#